data_AF-F9EMT6-F1
#
_entry.id   AF-F9EMT6-F1
#
_cell.length_a   1.000
_cell.length_b   1.000
_cell.length_c   1.000
_cell.angle_alpha   90.00
_cell.angle_beta   90.00
_cell.angle_gamma   90.00
#
_symmetry.space_group_name_H-M   'P 1'
#
loop_
_entity.id
_entity.type
_entity.pdbx_description
1 polymer ?
#
loop_
_entity_poly.entity_id
_entity_poly.type
_entity_poly.pdbx_seq_one_letter_code
_entity_poly.pdbx_strand_id
1 'polypeptide(L)'
;MDIDKKFMECSDQLIIPTFCDYSTYEGTLNVIEEVGANKIHSIIINLFKNTKIQKKYYSEFEKSLLGTGIVFPKPIKELSLIENLIENGKTIWESGSKLLIDAQNSFADVIAKIIKNK
;
A
#
# COMPACT_ATOMS: atom_id res chain seq x y z
N MET A 1 5.99 -19.85 -2.12
CA MET A 1 4.90 -20.36 -1.26
C MET A 1 5.37 -20.73 0.14
N ASP A 2 6.43 -21.53 0.37
CA ASP A 2 6.91 -21.80 1.76
C ASP A 2 7.63 -20.61 2.42
N ILE A 3 8.39 -19.84 1.64
CA ILE A 3 9.10 -18.65 2.14
C ILE A 3 8.11 -17.57 2.59
N ASP A 4 7.05 -17.35 1.82
CA ASP A 4 6.02 -16.34 2.12
C ASP A 4 5.31 -16.68 3.44
N LYS A 5 4.95 -17.96 3.65
CA LYS A 5 4.39 -18.43 4.92
C LYS A 5 5.33 -18.20 6.09
N LYS A 6 6.63 -18.45 5.92
CA LYS A 6 7.60 -18.20 6.99
C LYS A 6 7.76 -16.72 7.33
N PHE A 7 7.79 -15.84 6.33
CA PHE A 7 7.79 -14.39 6.56
C PHE A 7 6.53 -13.93 7.29
N MET A 8 5.37 -14.47 6.90
CA MET A 8 4.11 -14.20 7.57
C MET A 8 4.17 -14.66 9.03
N GLU A 9 4.62 -15.88 9.32
CA GLU A 9 4.75 -16.39 10.69
C GLU A 9 5.68 -15.55 11.57
N CYS A 10 6.82 -15.11 11.04
CA CYS A 10 7.83 -14.38 11.81
C CYS A 10 7.52 -12.88 11.98
N SER A 11 6.54 -12.35 11.26
CA SER A 11 6.15 -10.94 11.34
C SER A 11 5.03 -10.70 12.36
N ASP A 12 5.14 -9.59 13.09
CA ASP A 12 4.05 -9.11 13.97
C ASP A 12 2.87 -8.58 13.14
N GLN A 13 3.17 -7.76 12.12
CA GLN A 13 2.19 -7.26 11.17
C GLN A 13 2.77 -7.18 9.75
N LEU A 14 1.89 -7.15 8.75
CA LEU A 14 2.22 -7.13 7.32
C LEU A 14 1.81 -5.82 6.65
N ILE A 15 2.65 -5.34 5.74
CA ILE A 15 2.34 -4.22 4.83
C ILE A 15 2.31 -4.80 3.41
N ILE A 16 1.18 -4.65 2.72
CA ILE A 16 1.00 -5.23 1.37
C ILE A 16 0.98 -4.10 0.33
N PRO A 17 2.03 -3.94 -0.48
CA PRO A 17 1.95 -3.13 -1.69
C PRO A 17 1.16 -3.90 -2.76
N THR A 18 0.22 -3.21 -3.43
CA THR A 18 -0.67 -3.84 -4.42
C THR A 18 -0.99 -2.88 -5.57
N PHE A 19 -1.65 -3.37 -6.62
CA PHE A 19 -2.02 -2.63 -7.82
C PHE A 19 -3.54 -2.66 -8.02
N CYS A 20 -4.06 -1.69 -8.77
CA CYS A 20 -5.49 -1.60 -9.06
C CYS A 20 -5.88 -2.33 -10.35
N ASP A 21 -5.77 -3.65 -10.35
CA ASP A 21 -6.29 -4.53 -11.39
C ASP A 21 -6.99 -5.74 -10.76
N TYR A 22 -7.71 -6.53 -11.56
CA TYR A 22 -8.52 -7.64 -11.05
C TYR A 22 -7.69 -8.70 -10.32
N SER A 23 -6.61 -9.16 -10.96
CA SER A 23 -5.77 -10.22 -10.42
C SER A 23 -5.13 -9.83 -9.10
N THR A 24 -4.61 -8.61 -9.02
CA THR A 24 -3.95 -8.13 -7.80
C THR A 24 -4.96 -7.82 -6.69
N TYR A 25 -6.16 -7.33 -7.04
CA TYR A 25 -7.27 -7.16 -6.10
C TYR A 25 -7.67 -8.48 -5.43
N GLU A 26 -8.02 -9.49 -6.23
CA GLU A 26 -8.42 -10.81 -5.71
C GLU A 26 -7.28 -11.46 -4.91
N GLY A 27 -6.05 -11.38 -5.42
CA GLY A 27 -4.88 -11.90 -4.71
C GLY A 27 -4.67 -11.24 -3.35
N THR A 28 -4.89 -9.93 -3.25
CA THR A 28 -4.79 -9.20 -1.98
C THR A 28 -5.88 -9.64 -1.01
N LEU A 29 -7.12 -9.82 -1.47
CA LEU A 29 -8.21 -10.30 -0.60
C LEU A 29 -7.94 -11.71 -0.07
N ASN A 30 -7.44 -12.62 -0.92
CA ASN A 30 -7.09 -13.97 -0.51
C ASN A 30 -6.00 -13.97 0.58
N VAL A 31 -5.01 -13.08 0.49
CA VAL A 31 -3.98 -12.93 1.54
C VAL A 31 -4.60 -12.43 2.85
N ILE A 32 -5.53 -11.47 2.80
CA ILE A 32 -6.23 -10.99 3.99
C ILE A 32 -7.02 -12.13 4.64
N GLU A 33 -7.67 -12.96 3.84
CA GLU A 33 -8.44 -14.12 4.31
C GLU A 33 -7.53 -15.21 4.92
N GLU A 34 -6.41 -15.53 4.27
CA GLU A 34 -5.47 -16.55 4.75
C GLU A 34 -4.76 -16.15 6.05
N VAL A 35 -4.36 -14.88 6.16
CA VAL A 35 -3.52 -14.40 7.27
C VAL A 35 -4.35 -13.80 8.41
N GLY A 36 -5.56 -13.33 8.12
CA GLY A 36 -6.42 -12.58 9.02
C GLY A 36 -6.14 -11.08 8.99
N ALA A 37 -7.21 -10.28 8.90
CA ALA A 37 -7.15 -8.83 8.80
C ALA A 37 -6.39 -8.15 9.97
N ASN A 38 -6.41 -8.73 11.16
CA ASN A 38 -5.70 -8.23 12.35
C ASN A 38 -4.17 -8.23 12.19
N LYS A 39 -3.63 -9.12 11.36
CA LYS A 39 -2.20 -9.22 11.07
C LYS A 39 -1.79 -8.30 9.92
N ILE A 40 -2.74 -7.77 9.16
CA ILE A 40 -2.47 -6.79 8.11
C ILE A 40 -2.46 -5.39 8.72
N HIS A 41 -1.30 -4.74 8.70
CA HIS A 41 -1.15 -3.36 9.15
C HIS A 41 -1.74 -2.38 8.14
N SER A 42 -1.32 -2.50 6.87
CA SER A 42 -1.70 -1.58 5.81
C SER A 42 -1.66 -2.22 4.44
N ILE A 43 -2.52 -1.74 3.54
CA ILE A 43 -2.49 -2.04 2.11
C ILE A 43 -2.22 -0.74 1.36
N ILE A 44 -1.22 -0.73 0.49
CA ILE A 44 -0.79 0.47 -0.23
C ILE A 44 -0.91 0.23 -1.72
N ILE A 45 -1.75 1.02 -2.39
CA ILE A 45 -1.82 0.99 -3.85
C ILE A 45 -0.57 1.67 -4.42
N ASN A 46 0.17 0.97 -5.26
CA ASN A 46 1.35 1.44 -5.96
C ASN A 46 1.06 1.66 -7.46
N LEU A 47 1.91 2.45 -8.13
CA LEU A 47 1.86 2.74 -9.57
C LEU A 47 0.46 3.12 -10.09
N PHE A 48 -0.26 3.93 -9.32
CA PHE A 48 -1.62 4.31 -9.66
C PHE A 48 -1.67 5.29 -10.84
N LYS A 49 -2.52 4.95 -11.81
CA LYS A 49 -2.88 5.73 -12.98
C LYS A 49 -4.35 6.09 -12.90
N ASN A 50 -4.70 7.31 -13.30
CA ASN A 50 -6.06 7.84 -13.26
C ASN A 50 -6.98 7.25 -14.35
N THR A 51 -6.96 5.94 -14.55
CA THR A 51 -7.74 5.21 -15.55
C THR A 51 -9.06 4.70 -14.97
N LYS A 52 -10.03 4.43 -15.84
CA LYS A 52 -11.35 3.89 -15.42
C LYS A 52 -11.22 2.57 -14.65
N ILE A 53 -10.34 1.67 -15.10
CA ILE A 53 -10.15 0.35 -14.50
C ILE A 53 -9.53 0.49 -13.11
N GLN A 54 -8.47 1.27 -12.99
CA GLN A 54 -7.82 1.42 -11.68
C GLN A 54 -8.71 2.12 -10.66
N LYS A 55 -9.47 3.14 -11.07
CA LYS A 55 -10.48 3.77 -10.19
C LYS A 55 -11.52 2.78 -9.69
N LYS A 56 -12.01 1.90 -10.57
CA LYS A 56 -12.97 0.87 -10.20
C LYS A 56 -12.38 0.01 -9.07
N TYR A 57 -11.20 -0.58 -9.26
CA TYR A 57 -10.61 -1.47 -8.26
C TYR A 57 -10.16 -0.74 -6.99
N TYR A 58 -9.72 0.51 -7.10
CA TYR A 58 -9.47 1.35 -5.92
C TYR A 58 -10.73 1.49 -5.06
N SER A 59 -11.87 1.82 -5.67
CA SER A 59 -13.14 1.89 -4.94
C SER A 59 -13.63 0.55 -4.39
N GLU A 60 -13.32 -0.57 -5.05
CA GLU A 60 -13.60 -1.90 -4.50
C GLU A 60 -12.70 -2.21 -3.28
N PHE A 61 -11.42 -1.82 -3.30
CA PHE A 61 -10.58 -1.88 -2.10
C PHE A 61 -11.14 -1.03 -0.96
N GLU A 62 -11.56 0.21 -1.21
CA GLU A 62 -12.14 1.08 -0.19
C GLU A 62 -13.35 0.43 0.49
N LYS A 63 -14.22 -0.23 -0.28
CA LYS A 63 -15.38 -0.95 0.26
C LYS A 63 -14.96 -2.18 1.07
N SER A 64 -14.08 -3.01 0.52
CA SER A 64 -13.69 -4.28 1.13
C SER A 64 -12.86 -4.11 2.40
N LEU A 65 -12.13 -3.01 2.52
CA LEU A 65 -11.29 -2.71 3.69
C LEU A 65 -12.01 -1.88 4.75
N LEU A 66 -13.22 -1.39 4.46
CA LEU A 66 -14.00 -0.59 5.40
C LEU A 66 -14.30 -1.39 6.67
N GLY A 67 -13.95 -0.83 7.83
CA GLY A 67 -14.21 -1.45 9.14
C GLY A 67 -13.23 -2.56 9.54
N THR A 68 -12.27 -2.93 8.68
CA THR A 68 -11.25 -3.95 9.00
C THR A 68 -10.18 -3.45 9.98
N GLY A 69 -10.01 -2.13 10.10
CA GLY A 69 -8.94 -1.51 10.87
C GLY A 69 -7.59 -1.46 10.14
N ILE A 70 -7.52 -2.02 8.92
CA ILE A 70 -6.34 -1.94 8.04
C ILE A 70 -6.16 -0.50 7.55
N VAL A 71 -4.93 0.01 7.59
CA VAL A 71 -4.62 1.34 7.05
C VAL A 71 -4.61 1.28 5.53
N PHE A 72 -5.48 2.05 4.89
CA PHE A 72 -5.57 2.16 3.43
C PHE A 72 -5.40 3.63 3.03
N PRO A 73 -4.14 4.09 2.87
CA PRO A 73 -3.87 5.49 2.55
C PRO A 73 -4.14 5.78 1.07
N LYS A 74 -3.97 7.04 0.67
CA LYS A 74 -4.06 7.43 -0.74
C LYS A 74 -3.12 6.61 -1.62
N PRO A 75 -3.48 6.38 -2.89
CA PRO A 75 -2.64 5.61 -3.79
C PRO A 75 -1.36 6.38 -4.18
N ILE A 76 -0.24 5.67 -4.29
CA ILE A 76 1.01 6.22 -4.83
C ILE A 76 0.89 6.24 -6.35
N LYS A 77 0.96 7.44 -6.94
CA LYS A 77 0.88 7.64 -8.38
C LYS A 77 2.11 7.09 -9.08
N GLU A 78 1.93 6.57 -10.29
CA GLU A 78 3.06 6.29 -11.18
C GLU A 78 3.66 7.62 -11.66
N LEU A 79 4.86 7.95 -11.18
CA LEU A 79 5.55 9.21 -11.47
C LEU A 79 7.01 8.93 -11.84
N SER A 80 7.43 9.42 -13.00
CA SER A 80 8.85 9.40 -13.41
C SER A 80 9.76 10.14 -12.43
N LEU A 81 9.23 11.10 -11.68
CA LEU A 81 9.97 11.78 -10.61
C LEU A 81 10.43 10.81 -9.50
N ILE A 82 9.62 9.80 -9.16
CA ILE A 82 9.99 8.80 -8.14
C ILE A 82 11.14 7.93 -8.67
N GLU A 83 11.06 7.49 -9.92
CA GLU A 83 12.13 6.72 -10.58
C GLU A 83 13.45 7.50 -10.61
N ASN A 84 13.41 8.79 -10.98
CA ASN A 84 14.59 9.65 -10.96
C ASN A 84 15.17 9.84 -9.55
N LEU A 85 14.32 9.92 -8.51
CA LEU A 85 14.82 10.02 -7.13
C LEU A 85 15.54 8.74 -6.73
N ILE A 86 14.97 7.57 -7.05
CA ILE A 86 15.57 6.26 -6.77
C ILE A 86 16.93 6.14 -7.47
N GLU A 87 17.01 6.47 -8.76
CA GLU A 87 18.26 6.45 -9.53
C GLU A 87 19.34 7.34 -8.91
N ASN A 88 18.95 8.48 -8.33
CA ASN A 88 19.86 9.41 -7.66
C ASN A 88 20.13 9.07 -6.18
N GLY A 89 19.63 7.94 -5.67
CA GLY A 89 19.79 7.55 -4.26
C GLY A 89 19.06 8.46 -3.27
N LYS A 90 18.02 9.16 -3.73
CA LYS A 90 17.21 10.10 -2.93
C LYS A 90 15.85 9.51 -2.59
N THR A 91 15.33 9.93 -1.45
CA THR A 91 14.00 9.61 -0.97
C THR A 91 12.96 10.61 -1.46
N ILE A 92 11.68 10.23 -1.36
CA ILE A 92 10.56 11.14 -1.67
C ILE A 92 10.51 12.38 -0.76
N TRP A 93 11.13 12.33 0.43
CA TRP A 93 11.16 13.45 1.39
C TRP A 93 12.21 14.51 1.07
N GLU A 94 13.21 14.15 0.28
CA GLU A 94 14.26 15.09 -0.16
C GLU A 94 13.82 15.95 -1.35
N SER A 95 12.61 15.73 -1.86
CA SER A 95 12.02 16.52 -2.94
C SER A 95 10.88 17.39 -2.44
N GLY A 96 10.95 18.70 -2.75
CA GLY A 96 9.87 19.66 -2.48
C GLY A 96 8.73 19.65 -3.50
N SER A 97 8.69 18.66 -4.41
CA SER A 97 7.67 18.60 -5.46
C SER A 97 6.29 18.30 -4.89
N LYS A 98 5.31 19.14 -5.26
CA LYS A 98 3.90 18.94 -4.88
C LYS A 98 3.31 17.62 -5.40
N LEU A 99 3.90 17.04 -6.44
CA LEU A 99 3.47 15.76 -7.01
C LEU A 99 3.70 14.58 -6.05
N LEU A 100 4.64 14.72 -5.11
CA LEU A 100 5.00 13.66 -4.16
C LEU A 100 4.22 13.73 -2.85
N ILE A 101 3.43 14.79 -2.62
CA ILE A 101 2.70 14.98 -1.38
C ILE A 101 1.79 13.79 -1.07
N ASP A 102 1.10 13.24 -2.06
CA ASP A 102 0.26 12.06 -1.85
C ASP A 102 1.09 10.86 -1.38
N ALA A 103 2.24 10.58 -2.03
CA ALA A 103 3.12 9.49 -1.63
C ALA A 103 3.71 9.70 -0.22
N GLN A 104 4.20 10.90 0.06
CA GLN A 104 4.73 11.32 1.36
C GLN A 104 3.70 11.09 2.47
N ASN A 105 2.47 11.56 2.27
CA ASN A 105 1.38 11.39 3.23
C ASN A 105 1.00 9.91 3.38
N SER A 106 0.98 9.12 2.31
CA SER A 106 0.66 7.70 2.40
C SER A 106 1.65 6.91 3.25
N PHE A 107 2.95 7.19 3.10
CA PHE A 107 3.95 6.60 3.99
C PHE A 107 3.82 7.13 5.42
N ALA A 108 3.50 8.42 5.60
CA ALA A 108 3.29 9.00 6.93
C ALA A 108 2.10 8.36 7.67
N ASP A 109 0.99 8.09 6.99
CA ASP A 109 -0.19 7.44 7.58
C ASP A 109 0.12 6.04 8.11
N VAL A 110 0.90 5.26 7.34
CA VAL A 110 1.38 3.93 7.73
C VAL A 110 2.29 4.03 8.96
N ILE A 111 3.30 4.90 8.91
CA ILE A 111 4.25 5.10 10.01
C ILE A 111 3.52 5.57 11.28
N ALA A 112 2.55 6.48 11.15
CA ALA A 112 1.80 7.00 12.28
C ALA A 112 1.03 5.90 13.02
N LYS A 113 0.47 4.92 12.29
CA LYS A 113 -0.20 3.77 12.92
C LYS A 113 0.80 2.87 13.66
N ILE A 114 2.01 2.67 13.11
CA ILE A 114 3.07 1.89 13.78
C ILE A 114 3.45 2.54 15.11
N ILE A 115 3.64 3.86 15.11
CA ILE A 115 4.05 4.61 16.31
C ILE A 115 2.94 4.58 17.39
N LYS A 116 1.67 4.70 17.00
CA LYS A 116 0.53 4.66 17.93
C LYS A 116 0.31 3.30 18.59
N ASN A 117 0.82 2.23 17.99
CA ASN A 117 0.72 0.87 18.51
C ASN A 117 1.87 0.50 19.46
N LYS A 118 2.84 1.40 19.68
CA LYS A 118 3.89 1.27 20.71
C LYS A 118 3.44 1.91 22.02
#